data_AF-A0A4P6M4J5-F1
#
_entry.id   AF-A0A4P6M4J5-F1
#
_cell.length_a   1.000
_cell.length_b   1.000
_cell.length_c   1.000
_cell.angle_alpha   90.00
_cell.angle_beta   90.00
_cell.angle_gamma   90.00
#
_symmetry.space_group_name_H-M   'P 1'
#
loop_
_entity.id
_entity.type
_entity.pdbx_description
1 polymer ?
#
loop_
_entity_poly.entity_id
_entity_poly.type
_entity_poly.pdbx_seq_one_letter_code
_entity_poly.pdbx_strand_id
1 'polypeptide(L)'
;MIESRCGILCSECVYKEQTGCRGCVHIDRPFWGDSCPVKDCCESRGHEHCGQCSEFPCPQLKQFAYDEKQGDGGKRIEQCNCWIKVK
;
A
#
# COMPACT_ATOMS: atom_id res chain seq x y z
N MET A 1 12.88 3.42 -4.56
CA MET A 1 11.81 4.44 -4.44
C MET A 1 10.53 3.72 -4.05
N ILE A 2 9.76 4.29 -3.12
CA ILE A 2 8.49 3.72 -2.64
C ILE A 2 7.34 4.35 -3.43
N GLU A 3 6.37 3.54 -3.86
CA GLU A 3 5.24 4.01 -4.66
C GLU A 3 3.91 4.06 -3.90
N SER A 4 3.80 3.27 -2.83
CA SER A 4 2.61 3.25 -1.98
C SER A 4 2.97 2.85 -0.56
N ARG A 5 2.05 3.08 0.38
CA ARG A 5 2.24 2.70 1.78
C ARG A 5 2.14 1.19 2.01
N CYS A 6 1.28 0.50 1.25
CA CYS A 6 0.96 -0.91 1.48
C CYS A 6 1.83 -1.90 0.69
N GLY A 7 2.65 -1.43 -0.26
CA GLY A 7 3.43 -2.32 -1.13
C GLY A 7 2.90 -2.49 -2.55
N ILE A 8 1.75 -1.90 -2.89
CA ILE A 8 1.29 -1.87 -4.28
C ILE A 8 2.23 -0.98 -5.11
N LEU A 9 2.63 -1.46 -6.29
CA LEU A 9 3.29 -0.63 -7.29
C LEU A 9 2.21 0.18 -8.04
N CYS A 10 2.18 1.49 -7.82
CA CYS A 10 1.22 2.37 -8.50
C CYS A 10 1.54 2.50 -9.99
N SER A 11 2.79 2.29 -10.39
CA SER A 11 3.24 2.20 -11.79
C SER A 11 2.60 1.03 -12.54
N GLU A 12 2.25 -0.06 -11.84
CA GLU A 12 1.60 -1.25 -12.40
C GLU A 12 0.08 -1.29 -12.14
N CYS A 13 -0.47 -0.25 -11.51
CA CYS A 13 -1.88 -0.20 -11.12
C CYS A 13 -2.77 0.28 -12.28
N VAL A 14 -3.56 -0.63 -12.86
CA VAL A 14 -4.48 -0.34 -13.97
C VAL A 14 -5.52 0.74 -13.65
N TYR A 15 -5.94 0.86 -12.38
CA TYR A 15 -6.91 1.87 -11.97
C TYR A 15 -6.34 3.29 -11.99
N LYS A 16 -5.01 3.44 -11.99
CA LYS A 16 -4.35 4.75 -12.00
C LYS A 16 -4.78 5.57 -13.21
N GLU A 17 -4.69 4.98 -14.40
CA GLU A 17 -5.09 5.63 -15.65
C GLU A 17 -6.60 5.71 -15.80
N GLN A 18 -7.33 4.64 -15.47
CA GLN A 18 -8.79 4.58 -15.64
C GLN A 18 -9.54 5.61 -14.79
N THR A 19 -9.00 5.96 -13.63
CA THR A 19 -9.66 6.86 -12.67
C THR A 19 -8.99 8.23 -12.57
N GLY A 20 -7.90 8.46 -13.30
CA GLY A 20 -7.08 9.68 -13.16
C GLY A 20 -6.39 9.79 -11.78
N CYS A 21 -6.19 8.67 -11.09
CA CYS A 21 -5.53 8.65 -9.79
C CYS A 21 -4.04 9.01 -9.95
N ARG A 22 -3.51 9.83 -9.02
CA ARG A 22 -2.11 10.32 -9.08
C ARG A 22 -1.09 9.37 -8.45
N GLY A 23 -1.55 8.26 -7.86
CA GLY A 23 -0.72 7.31 -7.10
C GLY A 23 -0.77 7.56 -5.60
N CYS A 24 -0.57 6.50 -4.80
CA CYS A 24 -0.84 6.48 -3.36
C CYS A 24 -0.09 7.55 -2.56
N VAL A 25 1.15 7.84 -2.94
CA VAL A 25 2.00 8.87 -2.30
C VAL A 25 1.66 10.30 -2.72
N HIS A 26 0.79 10.50 -3.72
CA HIS A 26 0.42 11.80 -4.29
C HIS A 26 -1.07 12.13 -4.15
N ILE A 27 -1.81 11.34 -3.38
CA ILE A 27 -3.23 11.54 -3.10
C ILE A 27 -3.45 11.50 -1.59
N ASP A 28 -4.37 12.33 -1.12
CA ASP A 28 -4.85 12.29 0.26
C ASP A 28 -5.93 11.23 0.42
N ARG A 29 -6.79 11.06 -0.60
CA ARG A 29 -7.95 10.15 -0.59
C ARG A 29 -7.94 9.22 -1.80
N PRO A 30 -8.24 7.92 -1.64
CA PRO A 30 -8.38 7.00 -2.76
C PRO A 30 -9.64 7.30 -3.57
N PHE A 31 -9.72 6.80 -4.80
CA PHE A 31 -10.93 6.99 -5.63
C PHE A 31 -12.15 6.18 -5.13
N TRP A 32 -11.91 5.14 -4.33
CA TRP A 32 -12.94 4.17 -3.89
C TRP A 32 -13.49 4.44 -2.49
N GLY A 33 -13.08 5.51 -1.82
CA GLY A 33 -13.56 5.81 -0.47
C GLY A 33 -12.96 7.07 0.11
N ASP A 34 -13.40 7.42 1.33
CA ASP A 34 -12.96 8.62 2.01
C ASP A 34 -11.51 8.57 2.48
N SER A 35 -11.02 7.38 2.82
CA SER A 35 -9.63 7.16 3.21
C SER A 35 -9.18 5.73 2.92
N CYS A 36 -7.87 5.49 2.97
CA CYS A 36 -7.30 4.16 2.87
C CYS A 36 -6.76 3.74 4.25
N PRO A 37 -7.38 2.77 4.96
CA PRO A 37 -7.00 2.41 6.32
C PRO A 37 -5.53 2.03 6.48
N VAL A 38 -4.93 1.40 5.45
CA VAL A 38 -3.51 1.03 5.44
C VAL A 38 -2.61 2.24 5.26
N LYS A 39 -2.99 3.19 4.40
CA LYS A 39 -2.26 4.46 4.22
C LYS A 39 -2.31 5.29 5.50
N ASP A 40 -3.51 5.49 6.05
CA ASP A 40 -3.71 6.29 7.25
C ASP A 40 -2.89 5.75 8.43
N CYS A 41 -2.95 4.43 8.66
CA CYS A 41 -2.18 3.77 9.73
C CYS A 41 -0.66 3.87 9.52
N CYS A 42 -0.19 3.76 8.27
CA CYS A 42 1.24 3.90 7.94
C CYS A 42 1.73 5.33 8.21
N GLU A 43 0.99 6.31 7.71
CA GLU A 43 1.35 7.73 7.81
C GLU A 43 1.21 8.26 9.24
N SER A 44 0.19 7.82 10.00
CA SER A 44 0.04 8.19 11.41
C SER A 44 1.19 7.68 12.29
N ARG A 45 1.87 6.61 11.87
CA ARG A 45 3.05 6.05 12.55
C ARG A 45 4.37 6.64 12.03
N GLY A 46 4.31 7.58 11.08
CA GLY A 46 5.50 8.18 10.47
C GLY A 46 6.29 7.21 9.60
N HIS A 47 5.67 6.12 9.13
CA HIS A 47 6.31 5.15 8.25
C HIS A 47 6.15 5.53 6.78
N GLU A 48 7.18 5.30 5.98
CA GLU A 48 7.10 5.50 4.53
C GLU A 48 6.34 4.37 3.84
N HIS A 49 6.42 3.15 4.39
CA HIS A 49 5.67 1.98 3.95
C HIS A 49 5.48 1.00 5.11
N CYS A 50 4.50 0.11 5.01
CA CYS A 50 4.14 -0.84 6.06
C CYS A 50 5.28 -1.79 6.45
N GLY A 51 6.29 -1.96 5.59
CA GLY A 51 7.48 -2.76 5.90
C GLY A 51 8.32 -2.22 7.06
N GLN A 52 8.15 -0.94 7.43
CA GLN A 52 8.82 -0.34 8.59
C GLN A 52 8.06 -0.57 9.91
N CYS A 53 6.86 -1.16 9.86
CA CYS A 53 6.07 -1.45 11.05
C CYS A 53 6.68 -2.62 11.85
N SER A 54 6.72 -2.50 13.18
CA SER A 54 7.23 -3.56 14.08
C SER A 54 6.43 -4.86 14.02
N GLU A 55 5.16 -4.79 13.60
CA GLU A 55 4.25 -5.93 13.48
C GLU A 55 4.18 -6.46 12.04
N PHE A 56 5.09 -6.05 11.16
CA PHE A 56 5.03 -6.40 9.74
C PHE A 56 5.28 -7.90 9.46
N PRO A 57 4.46 -8.56 8.62
CA PRO A 57 3.20 -8.09 8.06
C PRO A 57 2.05 -8.17 9.09
N CYS A 58 1.42 -7.02 9.36
CA CYS A 58 0.36 -6.93 10.36
C CYS A 58 -0.99 -7.47 9.82
N PRO A 59 -1.96 -7.80 10.70
CA PRO A 59 -3.25 -8.35 10.29
C PRO A 59 -3.99 -7.48 9.26
N GLN A 60 -3.96 -6.15 9.44
CA GLN A 60 -4.62 -5.22 8.52
C GLN A 60 -4.01 -5.29 7.11
N LEU A 61 -2.67 -5.33 7.00
CA LEU A 61 -2.03 -5.46 5.69
C LEU A 61 -2.32 -6.82 5.05
N LYS A 62 -2.31 -7.91 5.83
CA LYS A 62 -2.66 -9.25 5.35
C LYS A 62 -4.08 -9.32 4.83
N GLN A 63 -5.04 -8.73 5.53
CA GLN A 63 -6.43 -8.66 5.07
C GLN A 63 -6.53 -8.01 3.68
N PHE A 64 -5.83 -6.90 3.47
CA PHE A 64 -5.80 -6.21 2.18
C PHE A 64 -5.08 -7.03 1.09
N ALA A 65 -4.01 -7.74 1.44
CA ALA A 65 -3.22 -8.51 0.49
C ALA A 65 -3.92 -9.81 0.03
N TYR A 66 -4.74 -10.41 0.90
CA TYR A 66 -5.43 -11.67 0.68
C TYR A 66 -6.95 -11.53 0.58
N ASP A 67 -7.47 -10.32 0.39
CA ASP A 67 -8.89 -10.10 0.11
C ASP A 67 -9.33 -10.92 -1.11
N GLU A 68 -10.48 -11.60 -1.04
CA GLU A 68 -10.91 -12.53 -2.07
C GLU A 68 -11.17 -11.87 -3.44
N LYS A 69 -11.51 -10.57 -3.46
CA LYS A 69 -11.86 -9.84 -4.68
C LYS A 69 -10.77 -8.88 -5.14
N GLN A 70 -10.09 -8.24 -4.19
CA GLN A 70 -9.15 -7.14 -4.44
C GLN A 70 -7.74 -7.41 -3.90
N GLY A 71 -7.51 -8.60 -3.34
CA GLY A 71 -6.20 -9.06 -2.91
C GLY A 71 -5.28 -9.31 -4.10
N ASP A 72 -3.98 -9.27 -3.84
CA ASP A 72 -2.93 -9.57 -4.83
C ASP A 72 -2.17 -10.84 -4.48
N GLY A 73 -2.74 -11.69 -3.62
CA GLY A 73 -2.15 -12.95 -3.19
C GLY A 73 -0.88 -12.77 -2.33
N GLY A 74 -0.68 -11.61 -1.72
CA GLY A 74 0.49 -11.32 -0.90
C GLY A 74 1.60 -10.55 -1.61
N LYS A 75 1.47 -10.25 -2.91
CA LYS A 75 2.50 -9.52 -3.69
C LYS A 75 2.90 -8.18 -3.06
N ARG A 76 1.94 -7.42 -2.50
CA ARG A 76 2.27 -6.16 -1.80
C ARG A 76 3.14 -6.36 -0.55
N ILE A 77 3.01 -7.50 0.12
CA ILE A 77 3.84 -7.84 1.29
C ILE A 77 5.27 -8.16 0.82
N GLU A 78 5.42 -8.92 -0.25
CA GLU A 78 6.72 -9.19 -0.87
C GLU A 78 7.40 -7.89 -1.33
N GLN A 79 6.65 -6.98 -1.95
CA GLN A 79 7.15 -5.68 -2.35
C GLN A 79 7.61 -4.83 -1.16
N CYS A 80 6.88 -4.85 -0.04
CA CYS A 80 7.34 -4.21 1.19
C CYS A 80 8.67 -4.81 1.68
N ASN A 81 8.86 -6.14 1.60
CA ASN A 81 10.15 -6.78 1.93
C ASN A 81 11.30 -6.30 1.04
N CYS A 82 11.05 -6.05 -0.24
CA CYS A 82 12.03 -5.46 -1.14
C CYS A 82 12.42 -4.05 -0.71
N TRP A 83 11.46 -3.22 -0.31
CA TRP A 83 11.72 -1.86 0.16
C TRP A 83 12.45 -1.81 1.51
N ILE A 84 12.22 -2.75 2.43
CA ILE A 84 12.98 -2.85 3.70
C ILE A 84 14.50 -2.96 3.43
N LYS A 85 14.89 -3.66 2.37
CA LYS A 85 16.29 -3.97 2.05
C LYS A 85 17.03 -2.80 1.39
N VAL A 86 16.31 -1.80 0.89
CA VAL A 86 16.88 -0.64 0.23
C VAL A 86 16.90 0.50 1.25
N LYS A 87 18.04 0.68 1.94
CA LYS A 87 18.31 1.85 2.78
C LYS A 87 19.06 2.91 2.01
#